data_AF-A0A7Y6AA36-F1
#
_entry.id   AF-A0A7Y6AA36-F1
#
_cell.length_a   1.000
_cell.length_b   1.000
_cell.length_c   1.000
_cell.angle_alpha   90.00
_cell.angle_beta   90.00
_cell.angle_gamma   90.00
#
_symmetry.space_group_name_H-M   'P 1'
#
loop_
_entity.id
_entity.type
_entity.pdbx_description
1 polymer ?
#
loop_
_entity_poly.entity_id
_entity_poly.type
_entity_poly.pdbx_seq_one_letter_code
_entity_poly.pdbx_strand_id
1 'polypeptide(L)'
;GGAAIADILYGAVNPSGHLAESVPIRLQDNPSYLNFPGENGHVRYGEGVMVGYRYYNTVDLPVRYPFGHGLSYTAFETRDLTATLTGDDTASVSVTVTNTGTRAGKHVVQVYVATSAGPVRRPVRELRAFAKVSLEPGESRAVTLTLDRRAFAYYDTVYGDWVVAGGEYVVQIGRNAADVVAETTLTLVGDVLVQPLSHESPVGDWFAHPIVGPELITRLSAGMPPQDPEQAEENARLLRMVHSMPMSQFLAFTGVALTAEHLDVLLSLVAPSETD
;
A
#
# COMPACT_ATOMS: atom_id res chain seq x y z
N GLY A 1 -20.06 -27.84 18.61
CA GLY A 1 -21.12 -26.83 18.47
C GLY A 1 -21.79 -26.55 19.80
N GLY A 2 -22.78 -27.38 20.18
CA GLY A 2 -23.64 -27.13 21.35
C GLY A 2 -22.92 -26.88 22.68
N ALA A 3 -21.92 -27.70 23.04
CA ALA A 3 -21.16 -27.51 24.28
C ALA A 3 -20.47 -26.13 24.36
N ALA A 4 -19.79 -25.70 23.30
CA ALA A 4 -19.15 -24.39 23.26
C ALA A 4 -20.14 -23.22 23.37
N ILE A 5 -21.35 -23.38 22.81
CA ILE A 5 -22.43 -22.39 22.97
C ILE A 5 -22.88 -22.34 24.43
N ALA A 6 -23.08 -23.49 25.07
CA ALA A 6 -23.45 -23.55 26.49
C ALA A 6 -22.37 -22.89 27.37
N ASP A 7 -21.08 -23.18 27.13
CA ASP A 7 -19.98 -22.59 27.89
C ASP A 7 -19.97 -21.05 27.82
N ILE A 8 -20.28 -20.49 26.65
CA ILE A 8 -20.42 -19.05 26.47
C ILE A 8 -21.68 -18.53 27.17
N LEU A 9 -22.85 -19.11 26.89
CA LEU A 9 -24.13 -18.64 27.43
C LEU A 9 -24.18 -18.67 28.97
N TYR A 10 -23.58 -19.67 29.60
CA TYR A 10 -23.48 -19.78 31.06
C TYR A 10 -22.26 -19.04 31.65
N GLY A 11 -21.46 -18.37 30.81
CA GLY A 11 -20.32 -17.56 31.25
C GLY A 11 -19.13 -18.36 31.76
N ALA A 12 -19.10 -19.68 31.53
CA ALA A 12 -17.93 -20.52 31.79
C ALA A 12 -16.74 -20.11 30.90
N VAL A 13 -17.03 -19.59 29.70
CA VAL A 13 -16.06 -18.98 28.79
C VAL A 13 -16.53 -17.58 28.38
N ASN A 14 -15.63 -16.61 28.47
CA ASN A 14 -15.88 -15.25 27.98
C ASN A 14 -15.76 -15.19 26.44
N PRO A 15 -16.79 -14.71 25.69
CA PRO A 15 -16.71 -14.58 24.25
C PRO A 15 -15.61 -13.61 23.85
N SER A 16 -14.90 -13.96 22.78
CA SER A 16 -13.76 -13.18 22.27
C SER A 16 -13.60 -13.33 20.75
N GLY A 17 -14.67 -13.72 20.07
CA GLY A 17 -14.73 -13.75 18.61
C GLY A 17 -14.90 -12.33 18.07
N HIS A 18 -14.25 -12.05 16.93
CA HIS A 18 -14.42 -10.81 16.18
C HIS A 18 -14.82 -11.17 14.75
N LEU A 19 -15.69 -10.37 14.13
CA LEU A 19 -16.22 -10.65 12.80
C LEU A 19 -15.11 -10.56 11.74
N ALA A 20 -15.02 -11.60 10.92
CA ALA A 20 -14.15 -11.61 9.73
C ALA A 20 -14.81 -10.95 8.50
N GLU A 21 -16.07 -10.53 8.62
CA GLU A 21 -16.87 -9.93 7.55
C GLU A 21 -17.66 -8.74 8.11
N SER A 22 -17.92 -7.74 7.27
CA SER A 22 -18.88 -6.68 7.60
C SER A 22 -20.31 -7.21 7.40
N VAL A 23 -21.19 -6.96 8.37
CA VAL A 23 -22.63 -7.24 8.23
C VAL A 23 -23.33 -5.97 7.76
N PRO A 24 -23.69 -5.85 6.48
CA PRO A 24 -24.33 -4.63 5.97
C PRO A 24 -25.77 -4.49 6.50
N ILE A 25 -26.31 -3.27 6.40
CA ILE A 25 -27.72 -3.02 6.74
C ILE A 25 -28.63 -3.65 5.68
N ARG A 26 -28.27 -3.50 4.40
CA ARG A 26 -28.96 -4.09 3.26
C ARG A 26 -27.98 -4.79 2.34
N LEU A 27 -28.43 -5.83 1.63
CA LEU A 27 -27.59 -6.51 0.64
C LEU A 27 -27.14 -5.55 -0.48
N GLN A 28 -28.00 -4.59 -0.84
CA GLN A 28 -27.77 -3.56 -1.85
C GLN A 28 -26.62 -2.60 -1.52
N ASP A 29 -26.25 -2.52 -0.24
CA ASP A 29 -25.14 -1.68 0.20
C ASP A 29 -23.78 -2.33 -0.11
N ASN A 30 -23.76 -3.61 -0.49
CA ASN A 30 -22.53 -4.31 -0.84
C ASN A 30 -21.95 -3.77 -2.16
N PRO A 31 -20.65 -3.43 -2.22
CA PRO A 31 -20.03 -2.87 -3.42
C PRO A 31 -20.11 -3.80 -4.65
N SER A 32 -20.22 -5.12 -4.46
CA SER A 32 -20.37 -6.07 -5.56
C SER A 32 -21.82 -6.31 -6.00
N TYR A 33 -22.81 -5.70 -5.34
CA TYR A 33 -24.23 -6.00 -5.54
C TYR A 33 -24.67 -5.92 -7.00
N LEU A 34 -24.19 -4.92 -7.75
CA LEU A 34 -24.55 -4.73 -9.16
C LEU A 34 -23.85 -5.71 -10.11
N ASN A 35 -22.71 -6.30 -9.69
CA ASN A 35 -21.90 -7.16 -10.56
C ASN A 35 -22.07 -8.65 -10.27
N PHE A 36 -22.71 -9.03 -9.15
CA PHE A 36 -22.92 -10.42 -8.75
C PHE A 36 -24.38 -10.86 -9.00
N PRO A 37 -24.64 -12.05 -9.58
CA PRO A 37 -23.70 -13.12 -9.91
C PRO A 37 -23.10 -13.02 -11.32
N GLY A 38 -23.16 -11.86 -11.96
CA GLY A 38 -22.67 -11.61 -13.32
C GLY A 38 -23.70 -11.81 -14.41
N GLU A 39 -23.27 -11.65 -15.65
CA GLU A 39 -24.10 -11.72 -16.85
C GLU A 39 -23.34 -12.43 -17.97
N ASN A 40 -24.04 -13.21 -18.82
CA ASN A 40 -23.45 -13.90 -19.97
C ASN A 40 -22.17 -14.71 -19.64
N GLY A 41 -22.14 -15.38 -18.49
CA GLY A 41 -21.01 -16.20 -18.04
C GLY A 41 -19.78 -15.41 -17.55
N HIS A 42 -19.89 -14.09 -17.37
CA HIS A 42 -18.79 -13.23 -16.92
C HIS A 42 -19.20 -12.41 -15.68
N VAL A 43 -18.28 -12.30 -14.71
CA VAL A 43 -18.44 -11.46 -13.50
C VAL A 43 -17.34 -10.40 -13.51
N ARG A 44 -17.73 -9.13 -13.54
CA ARG A 44 -16.79 -8.01 -13.46
C ARG A 44 -16.60 -7.58 -12.00
N TYR A 45 -15.38 -7.60 -11.50
CA TYR A 45 -15.04 -7.09 -10.17
C TYR A 45 -14.92 -5.56 -10.21
N GLY A 46 -16.05 -4.89 -10.45
CA GLY A 46 -16.12 -3.45 -10.68
C GLY A 46 -15.77 -2.59 -9.45
N GLU A 47 -15.85 -3.18 -8.27
CA GLU A 47 -15.47 -2.56 -7.00
C GLU A 47 -13.95 -2.46 -6.79
N GLY A 48 -13.15 -3.20 -7.58
CA GLY A 48 -11.70 -3.24 -7.44
C GLY A 48 -11.26 -3.63 -6.04
N VAL A 49 -10.38 -2.84 -5.41
CA VAL A 49 -9.89 -3.09 -4.05
C VAL A 49 -10.92 -2.73 -2.96
N MET A 50 -12.01 -2.06 -3.31
CA MET A 50 -13.04 -1.61 -2.36
C MET A 50 -14.01 -2.76 -2.04
N VAL A 51 -13.49 -3.81 -1.41
CA VAL A 51 -14.26 -4.99 -0.99
C VAL A 51 -14.49 -4.96 0.53
N GLY A 52 -15.74 -5.18 0.95
CA GLY A 52 -16.11 -5.25 2.36
C GLY A 52 -15.85 -3.94 3.09
N TYR A 53 -15.21 -4.00 4.27
CA TYR A 53 -14.92 -2.81 5.09
C TYR A 53 -14.09 -1.74 4.35
N ARG A 54 -13.28 -2.14 3.35
CA ARG A 54 -12.55 -1.19 2.52
C ARG A 54 -13.50 -0.23 1.81
N TYR A 55 -14.65 -0.72 1.33
CA TYR A 55 -15.67 0.14 0.74
C TYR A 55 -16.42 0.92 1.82
N TYR A 56 -17.11 0.23 2.74
CA TYR A 56 -18.03 0.84 3.68
C TYR A 56 -17.40 2.00 4.45
N ASN A 57 -16.17 1.80 4.92
CA ASN A 57 -15.47 2.80 5.69
C ASN A 57 -14.98 3.97 4.83
N THR A 58 -14.58 3.72 3.59
CA THR A 58 -14.07 4.76 2.68
C THR A 58 -15.16 5.68 2.19
N VAL A 59 -16.38 5.16 1.99
CA VAL A 59 -17.55 5.96 1.57
C VAL A 59 -18.42 6.40 2.75
N ASP A 60 -17.96 6.19 3.98
CA ASP A 60 -18.68 6.51 5.23
C ASP A 60 -20.13 5.95 5.25
N LEU A 61 -20.28 4.68 4.82
CA LEU A 61 -21.56 3.98 4.79
C LEU A 61 -21.72 3.12 6.05
N PRO A 62 -22.77 3.35 6.87
CA PRO A 62 -22.96 2.60 8.10
C PRO A 62 -23.31 1.13 7.81
N VAL A 63 -22.78 0.26 8.66
CA VAL A 63 -23.04 -1.19 8.65
C VAL A 63 -23.64 -1.61 9.99
N ARG A 64 -24.37 -2.72 10.01
CA ARG A 64 -24.97 -3.24 11.25
C ARG A 64 -23.89 -3.69 12.24
N TYR A 65 -22.90 -4.42 11.74
CA TYR A 65 -21.71 -4.78 12.50
C TYR A 65 -20.48 -4.64 11.60
N PRO A 66 -19.49 -3.81 11.97
CA PRO A 66 -18.29 -3.63 11.18
C PRO A 66 -17.36 -4.83 11.23
N PHE A 67 -16.52 -4.97 10.22
CA PHE A 67 -15.39 -5.90 10.24
C PHE A 67 -14.56 -5.70 11.53
N GLY A 68 -14.16 -6.79 12.15
CA GLY A 68 -13.44 -6.76 13.42
C GLY A 68 -14.30 -6.39 14.62
N HIS A 69 -15.63 -6.34 14.51
CA HIS A 69 -16.51 -6.14 15.67
C HIS A 69 -16.62 -7.42 16.52
N GLY A 70 -16.53 -7.28 17.83
CA GLY A 70 -16.70 -8.37 18.79
C GLY A 70 -16.98 -7.83 20.18
N LEU A 71 -17.84 -8.51 20.94
CA LEU A 71 -18.16 -8.17 22.32
C LEU A 71 -17.55 -9.19 23.28
N SER A 72 -17.44 -8.78 24.54
CA SER A 72 -16.92 -9.59 25.65
C SER A 72 -17.79 -9.37 26.89
N TYR A 73 -17.74 -10.30 27.85
CA TYR A 73 -18.32 -10.12 29.19
C TYR A 73 -17.46 -9.26 30.11
N THR A 74 -16.33 -8.75 29.64
CA THR A 74 -15.49 -7.78 30.33
C THR A 74 -15.19 -6.58 29.43
N ALA A 75 -14.63 -5.52 29.98
CA ALA A 75 -14.22 -4.32 29.25
C ALA A 75 -12.69 -4.27 29.14
N PHE A 76 -12.20 -3.71 28.04
CA PHE A 76 -10.79 -3.50 27.79
C PHE A 76 -10.54 -2.04 27.41
N GLU A 77 -9.43 -1.51 27.86
CA GLU A 77 -8.90 -0.21 27.48
C GLU A 77 -7.57 -0.39 26.76
N THR A 78 -7.32 0.42 25.74
CA THR A 78 -6.04 0.45 25.02
C THR A 78 -5.46 1.86 25.10
N ARG A 79 -4.19 1.96 25.48
CA ARG A 79 -3.48 3.24 25.66
C ARG A 79 -2.02 3.12 25.25
N ASP A 80 -1.31 4.25 25.33
CA ASP A 80 0.13 4.38 25.07
C ASP A 80 0.55 3.89 23.67
N LEU A 81 -0.23 4.23 22.64
CA LEU A 81 0.14 3.92 21.27
C LEU A 81 1.49 4.55 20.91
N THR A 82 2.41 3.71 20.48
CA THR A 82 3.69 4.11 19.89
C THR A 82 3.90 3.34 18.60
N ALA A 83 4.41 4.02 17.57
CA ALA A 83 4.85 3.40 16.33
C ALA A 83 6.22 3.97 15.96
N THR A 84 7.15 3.10 15.65
CA THR A 84 8.54 3.49 15.32
C THR A 84 9.01 2.72 14.10
N LEU A 85 9.65 3.40 13.16
CA LEU A 85 10.30 2.76 12.03
C LEU A 85 11.42 1.83 12.52
N THR A 86 11.48 0.64 11.93
CA THR A 86 12.53 -0.37 12.16
C THR A 86 13.42 -0.57 10.94
N GLY A 87 13.11 0.12 9.85
CA GLY A 87 13.83 0.18 8.57
C GLY A 87 13.16 1.22 7.68
N ASP A 88 13.50 1.26 6.40
CA ASP A 88 12.98 2.29 5.47
C ASP A 88 11.46 2.21 5.26
N ASP A 89 10.90 1.01 5.35
CA ASP A 89 9.49 0.69 5.11
C ASP A 89 8.97 -0.41 6.05
N THR A 90 9.58 -0.54 7.23
CA THR A 90 9.11 -1.45 8.29
C THR A 90 8.92 -0.68 9.58
N ALA A 91 7.97 -1.11 10.41
CA ALA A 91 7.71 -0.47 11.70
C ALA A 91 7.34 -1.46 12.79
N SER A 92 7.54 -1.03 14.04
CA SER A 92 7.05 -1.69 15.24
C SER A 92 5.96 -0.83 15.87
N VAL A 93 4.82 -1.44 16.18
CA VAL A 93 3.67 -0.78 16.81
C VAL A 93 3.45 -1.40 18.19
N SER A 94 3.42 -0.60 19.24
CA SER A 94 3.23 -1.05 20.61
C SER A 94 2.07 -0.32 21.28
N VAL A 95 1.26 -1.07 22.02
CA VAL A 95 0.15 -0.56 22.84
C VAL A 95 0.09 -1.28 24.19
N THR A 96 -0.43 -0.61 25.21
CA THR A 96 -0.79 -1.25 26.47
C THR A 96 -2.28 -1.56 26.47
N VAL A 97 -2.64 -2.82 26.71
CA VAL A 97 -4.03 -3.27 26.88
C VAL A 97 -4.28 -3.60 28.34
N THR A 98 -5.36 -3.05 28.90
CA THR A 98 -5.79 -3.31 30.28
C THR A 98 -7.19 -3.91 30.30
N ASN A 99 -7.39 -4.99 31.07
CA ASN A 99 -8.73 -5.49 31.37
C ASN A 99 -9.31 -4.68 32.53
N THR A 100 -10.26 -3.80 32.23
CA THR A 100 -10.87 -2.88 33.20
C THR A 100 -12.15 -3.41 33.82
N GLY A 101 -12.62 -4.59 33.39
CA GLY A 101 -13.80 -5.23 33.97
C GLY A 101 -13.48 -6.22 35.07
N THR A 102 -14.49 -6.99 35.47
CA THR A 102 -14.46 -7.89 36.64
C THR A 102 -14.27 -9.36 36.28
N ARG A 103 -14.10 -9.69 34.99
CA ARG A 103 -13.95 -11.07 34.51
C ARG A 103 -12.70 -11.21 33.66
N ALA A 104 -12.05 -12.36 33.75
CA ALA A 104 -11.00 -12.73 32.81
C ALA A 104 -11.57 -12.75 31.39
N GLY A 105 -10.76 -12.36 30.40
CA GLY A 105 -11.21 -12.28 29.02
C GLY A 105 -10.05 -12.21 28.03
N LYS A 106 -10.40 -12.28 26.75
CA LYS A 106 -9.45 -12.12 25.66
C LYS A 106 -9.83 -10.94 24.78
N HIS A 107 -8.85 -10.12 24.43
CA HIS A 107 -9.02 -8.94 23.59
C HIS A 107 -8.18 -9.07 22.31
N VAL A 108 -8.66 -8.52 21.20
CA VAL A 108 -7.93 -8.49 19.93
C VAL A 108 -7.55 -7.04 19.64
N VAL A 109 -6.24 -6.75 19.69
CA VAL A 109 -5.68 -5.49 19.20
C VAL A 109 -5.67 -5.54 17.68
N GLN A 110 -6.21 -4.52 17.02
CA GLN A 110 -6.27 -4.42 15.56
C GLN A 110 -5.52 -3.17 15.11
N VAL A 111 -4.49 -3.36 14.29
CA VAL A 111 -3.67 -2.30 13.72
C VAL A 111 -4.05 -2.10 12.26
N TYR A 112 -4.51 -0.90 11.95
CA TYR A 112 -4.83 -0.45 10.61
C TYR A 112 -3.79 0.58 10.13
N VAL A 113 -3.59 0.64 8.81
CA VAL A 113 -2.77 1.67 8.17
C VAL A 113 -3.63 2.45 7.20
N ALA A 114 -3.59 3.77 7.31
CA ALA A 114 -4.29 4.73 6.45
C ALA A 114 -3.27 5.65 5.77
N THR A 115 -3.45 5.93 4.48
CA THR A 115 -2.60 6.88 3.77
C THR A 115 -3.28 7.37 2.49
N SER A 116 -2.93 8.59 2.08
CA SER A 116 -3.23 9.17 0.77
C SER A 116 -2.00 9.21 -0.15
N ALA A 117 -0.86 8.65 0.29
CA ALA A 117 0.36 8.60 -0.49
C ALA A 117 0.24 7.68 -1.70
N GLY A 118 0.85 8.10 -2.81
CA GLY A 118 0.88 7.37 -4.07
C GLY A 118 -0.20 7.80 -5.06
N PRO A 119 -0.12 7.31 -6.31
CA PRO A 119 -1.00 7.73 -7.41
C PRO A 119 -2.33 6.95 -7.45
N VAL A 120 -2.48 5.89 -6.63
CA VAL A 120 -3.65 5.02 -6.64
C VAL A 120 -4.65 5.37 -5.55
N ARG A 121 -5.92 5.09 -5.81
CA ARG A 121 -6.96 5.18 -4.78
C ARG A 121 -6.75 4.06 -3.76
N ARG A 122 -6.71 4.42 -2.48
CA ARG A 122 -6.58 3.48 -1.37
C ARG A 122 -7.83 3.49 -0.50
N PRO A 123 -8.17 2.37 0.15
CA PRO A 123 -9.15 2.38 1.22
C PRO A 123 -8.73 3.37 2.32
N VAL A 124 -9.69 3.99 2.99
CA VAL A 124 -9.43 4.95 4.08
C VAL A 124 -8.55 4.35 5.18
N ARG A 125 -8.60 3.02 5.36
CA ARG A 125 -7.67 2.24 6.19
C ARG A 125 -7.72 0.77 5.83
N GLU A 126 -6.64 0.05 6.10
CA GLU A 126 -6.52 -1.39 5.87
C GLU A 126 -5.92 -2.10 7.10
N LEU A 127 -6.49 -3.22 7.53
CA LEU A 127 -5.94 -4.04 8.61
C LEU A 127 -4.57 -4.60 8.17
N ARG A 128 -3.52 -4.33 8.94
CA ARG A 128 -2.15 -4.78 8.65
C ARG A 128 -1.59 -5.74 9.69
N ALA A 129 -2.04 -5.64 10.94
CA ALA A 129 -1.65 -6.60 11.97
C ALA A 129 -2.75 -6.73 13.03
N PHE A 130 -2.80 -7.87 13.72
CA PHE A 130 -3.64 -8.04 14.90
C PHE A 130 -3.01 -9.05 15.85
N ALA A 131 -3.31 -8.92 17.14
CA ALA A 131 -2.83 -9.81 18.18
C ALA A 131 -3.91 -10.05 19.22
N LYS A 132 -4.04 -11.30 19.68
CA LYS A 132 -5.00 -11.68 20.71
C LYS A 132 -4.29 -11.87 22.05
N VAL A 133 -4.73 -11.14 23.06
CA VAL A 133 -4.18 -11.18 24.42
C VAL A 133 -5.23 -11.72 25.39
N SER A 134 -4.81 -12.49 26.38
CA SER A 134 -5.65 -12.95 27.50
C SER A 134 -5.23 -12.22 28.75
N LEU A 135 -6.18 -11.65 29.48
CA LEU A 135 -5.94 -10.81 30.65
C LEU A 135 -6.90 -11.15 31.79
N GLU A 136 -6.35 -11.27 32.99
CA GLU A 136 -7.12 -11.30 34.25
C GLU A 136 -7.71 -9.91 34.58
N PRO A 137 -8.74 -9.81 35.44
CA PRO A 137 -9.28 -8.52 35.88
C PRO A 137 -8.19 -7.60 36.45
N GLY A 138 -8.10 -6.37 35.94
CA GLY A 138 -7.07 -5.39 36.33
C GLY A 138 -5.69 -5.61 35.73
N GLU A 139 -5.44 -6.73 35.03
CA GLU A 139 -4.14 -6.98 34.38
C GLU A 139 -3.94 -6.02 33.21
N SER A 140 -2.70 -5.52 33.08
CA SER A 140 -2.24 -4.74 31.93
C SER A 140 -1.08 -5.46 31.23
N ARG A 141 -1.08 -5.49 29.89
CA ARG A 141 -0.01 -6.08 29.09
C ARG A 141 0.34 -5.19 27.91
N ALA A 142 1.64 -5.00 27.68
CA ALA A 142 2.15 -4.42 26.45
C ALA A 142 2.07 -5.45 25.31
N VAL A 143 1.54 -5.02 24.17
CA VAL A 143 1.40 -5.84 22.96
C VAL A 143 2.14 -5.12 21.84
N THR A 144 3.11 -5.80 21.25
CA THR A 144 3.92 -5.29 20.14
C THR A 144 3.63 -6.08 18.88
N LEU A 145 3.37 -5.38 17.77
CA LEU A 145 3.11 -5.94 16.45
C LEU A 145 4.09 -5.34 15.44
N THR A 146 4.57 -6.17 14.52
CA THR A 146 5.45 -5.74 13.43
C THR A 146 4.64 -5.43 12.17
N LEU A 147 4.97 -4.34 11.51
CA LEU A 147 4.49 -3.97 10.19
C LEU A 147 5.64 -4.13 9.20
N ASP A 148 5.49 -5.06 8.27
CA ASP A 148 6.44 -5.27 7.18
C ASP A 148 6.19 -4.28 6.02
N ARG A 149 7.04 -4.33 4.99
CA ARG A 149 6.89 -3.54 3.76
C ARG A 149 5.48 -3.62 3.16
N ARG A 150 4.85 -4.79 3.20
CA ARG A 150 3.51 -5.02 2.65
C ARG A 150 2.40 -4.31 3.43
N ALA A 151 2.67 -3.87 4.66
CA ALA A 151 1.76 -3.01 5.43
C ALA A 151 1.58 -1.62 4.79
N PHE A 152 2.60 -1.14 4.07
CA PHE A 152 2.62 0.20 3.48
C PHE A 152 2.41 0.14 1.96
N ALA A 153 2.79 -0.96 1.32
CA ALA A 153 2.75 -1.09 -0.13
C ALA A 153 1.34 -1.16 -0.75
N TYR A 154 1.25 -0.71 -2.00
CA TYR A 154 0.16 -0.99 -2.93
C TYR A 154 0.73 -1.73 -4.16
N TYR A 155 -0.12 -2.43 -4.91
CA TYR A 155 0.31 -3.05 -6.15
C TYR A 155 0.17 -2.03 -7.29
N ASP A 156 1.28 -1.68 -7.93
CA ASP A 156 1.29 -0.80 -9.08
C ASP A 156 1.15 -1.64 -10.35
N THR A 157 0.05 -1.46 -11.09
CA THR A 157 -0.22 -2.25 -12.30
C THR A 157 0.61 -1.84 -13.51
N VAL A 158 1.19 -0.63 -13.49
CA VAL A 158 2.10 -0.16 -14.56
C VAL A 158 3.48 -0.75 -14.34
N TYR A 159 3.96 -0.74 -13.09
CA TYR A 159 5.24 -1.32 -12.71
C TYR A 159 5.20 -2.86 -12.59
N GLY A 160 4.04 -3.42 -12.26
CA GLY A 160 3.84 -4.87 -12.12
C GLY A 160 4.29 -5.47 -10.78
N ASP A 161 4.53 -4.64 -9.76
CA ASP A 161 5.01 -5.09 -8.44
C ASP A 161 4.43 -4.25 -7.27
N TRP A 162 4.75 -4.66 -6.04
CA TRP A 162 4.42 -3.97 -4.80
C TRP A 162 5.37 -2.81 -4.53
N VAL A 163 4.77 -1.63 -4.35
CA VAL A 163 5.48 -0.36 -4.22
C VAL A 163 5.02 0.35 -2.96
N VAL A 164 5.96 0.92 -2.23
CA VAL A 164 5.72 1.84 -1.11
C VAL A 164 5.84 3.27 -1.62
N ALA A 165 4.75 4.03 -1.62
CA ALA A 165 4.83 5.45 -1.95
C ALA A 165 5.46 6.23 -0.79
N GLY A 166 6.29 7.23 -1.11
CA GLY A 166 6.76 8.19 -0.11
C GLY A 166 5.62 9.06 0.41
N GLY A 167 5.61 9.33 1.72
CA GLY A 167 4.59 10.18 2.34
C GLY A 167 4.20 9.76 3.75
N GLU A 168 3.08 10.31 4.21
CA GLU A 168 2.53 10.06 5.53
C GLU A 168 1.66 8.80 5.57
N TYR A 169 1.87 7.99 6.60
CA TYR A 169 1.11 6.79 6.91
C TYR A 169 0.61 6.88 8.35
N VAL A 170 -0.70 6.93 8.52
CA VAL A 170 -1.34 6.96 9.84
C VAL A 170 -1.54 5.53 10.31
N VAL A 171 -0.84 5.15 11.38
CA VAL A 171 -1.01 3.90 12.09
C VAL A 171 -2.14 4.07 13.09
N GLN A 172 -3.19 3.26 12.95
CA GLN A 172 -4.43 3.38 13.71
C GLN A 172 -4.67 2.11 14.52
N ILE A 173 -5.05 2.28 15.79
CA ILE A 173 -5.59 1.21 16.61
C ILE A 173 -7.10 1.30 16.52
N GLY A 174 -7.72 0.24 16.01
CA GLY A 174 -9.17 0.15 15.89
C GLY A 174 -9.77 -0.75 16.97
N ARG A 175 -10.91 -0.34 17.53
CA ARG A 175 -11.81 -1.28 18.23
C ARG A 175 -12.40 -2.29 17.23
N ASN A 176 -12.62 -1.83 16.01
CA ASN A 176 -13.02 -2.54 14.81
C ASN A 176 -12.64 -1.64 13.61
N ALA A 177 -12.95 -2.03 12.37
CA ALA A 177 -12.59 -1.22 11.21
C ALA A 177 -13.19 0.20 11.23
N ALA A 178 -14.38 0.39 11.79
CA ALA A 178 -15.10 1.67 11.78
C ALA A 178 -14.68 2.64 12.90
N ASP A 179 -14.25 2.11 14.05
CA ASP A 179 -13.99 2.88 15.27
C ASP A 179 -12.51 2.88 15.64
N VAL A 180 -11.84 4.03 15.44
CA VAL A 180 -10.41 4.25 15.77
C VAL A 180 -10.31 4.82 17.18
N VAL A 181 -9.50 4.18 18.03
CA VAL A 181 -9.32 4.57 19.43
C VAL A 181 -8.02 5.33 19.70
N ALA A 182 -7.01 5.15 18.86
CA ALA A 182 -5.75 5.87 18.92
C ALA A 182 -5.09 5.85 17.54
N GLU A 183 -4.33 6.89 17.22
CA GLU A 183 -3.56 6.95 15.99
C GLU A 183 -2.26 7.74 16.16
N THR A 184 -1.29 7.44 15.30
CA THR A 184 -0.01 8.15 15.21
C THR A 184 0.50 8.09 13.77
N THR A 185 1.35 9.02 13.38
CA THR A 185 1.82 9.16 11.99
C THR A 185 3.27 8.72 11.85
N LEU A 186 3.54 7.97 10.79
CA LEU A 186 4.88 7.66 10.29
C LEU A 186 5.07 8.37 8.95
N THR A 187 6.29 8.83 8.68
CA THR A 187 6.66 9.37 7.36
C THR A 187 7.67 8.43 6.72
N LEU A 188 7.32 7.89 5.56
CA LEU A 188 8.19 7.01 4.79
C LEU A 188 8.81 7.76 3.61
N VAL A 189 10.07 7.45 3.30
CA VAL A 189 10.74 7.93 2.08
C VAL A 189 10.09 7.32 0.84
N GLY A 190 9.75 6.03 0.92
CA GLY A 190 9.15 5.26 -0.16
C GLY A 190 10.13 4.92 -1.28
N ASP A 191 9.64 4.15 -2.25
CA ASP A 191 10.40 3.73 -3.41
C ASP A 191 10.50 4.86 -4.44
N VAL A 192 11.67 4.94 -5.07
CA VAL A 192 11.82 5.70 -6.31
C VAL A 192 11.34 4.82 -7.44
N LEU A 193 10.09 5.02 -7.86
CA LEU A 193 9.57 4.36 -9.04
C LEU A 193 10.25 4.89 -10.28
N VAL A 194 10.91 4.00 -11.00
CA VAL A 194 11.45 4.30 -12.30
C VAL A 194 10.70 3.47 -13.32
N GLN A 195 10.07 4.15 -14.29
CA GLN A 195 9.34 3.42 -15.33
C GLN A 195 10.32 2.53 -16.12
N PRO A 196 9.97 1.26 -16.38
CA PRO A 196 10.77 0.42 -17.25
C PRO A 196 10.92 1.09 -18.61
N LEU A 197 12.15 1.41 -18.98
CA LEU A 197 12.43 1.93 -20.31
C LEU A 197 12.36 0.78 -21.32
N SER A 198 11.78 1.06 -22.47
CA SER A 198 11.82 0.21 -23.64
C SER A 198 12.33 1.00 -24.83
N HIS A 199 12.70 0.29 -25.90
CA HIS A 199 13.12 0.92 -27.15
C HIS A 199 12.00 1.79 -27.76
N GLU A 200 10.73 1.49 -27.42
CA GLU A 200 9.56 2.26 -27.85
C GLU A 200 9.19 3.41 -26.90
N SER A 201 9.87 3.51 -25.75
CA SER A 201 9.65 4.62 -24.83
C SER A 201 10.13 5.94 -25.46
N PRO A 202 9.40 7.05 -25.25
CA PRO A 202 9.82 8.38 -25.66
C PRO A 202 11.23 8.72 -25.18
N VAL A 203 12.03 9.38 -26.02
CA VAL A 203 13.38 9.85 -25.68
C VAL A 203 13.38 10.73 -24.42
N GLY A 204 12.32 11.50 -24.19
CA GLY A 204 12.14 12.28 -22.97
C GLY A 204 12.19 11.44 -21.69
N ASP A 205 11.59 10.24 -21.71
CA ASP A 205 11.56 9.34 -20.56
C ASP A 205 12.94 8.76 -20.27
N TRP A 206 13.72 8.48 -21.31
CA TRP A 206 15.12 8.05 -21.17
C TRP A 206 16.02 9.12 -20.55
N PHE A 207 15.87 10.39 -20.97
CA PHE A 207 16.63 11.50 -20.40
C PHE A 207 16.19 11.84 -18.96
N ALA A 208 14.90 11.72 -18.66
CA ALA A 208 14.35 11.98 -17.33
C ALA A 208 14.64 10.83 -16.34
N HIS A 209 15.10 9.67 -16.82
CA HIS A 209 15.38 8.51 -15.99
C HIS A 209 16.53 8.79 -15.01
N PRO A 210 16.35 8.58 -13.69
CA PRO A 210 17.33 8.99 -12.67
C PRO A 210 18.68 8.27 -12.77
N ILE A 211 18.69 7.01 -13.23
CA ILE A 211 19.93 6.22 -13.42
C ILE A 211 20.46 6.32 -14.86
N VAL A 212 19.63 6.00 -15.87
CA VAL A 212 20.01 5.97 -17.29
C VAL A 212 20.22 7.37 -17.89
N GLY A 213 19.45 8.38 -17.48
CA GLY A 213 19.50 9.72 -18.04
C GLY A 213 20.90 10.37 -17.95
N PRO A 214 21.53 10.42 -16.76
CA PRO A 214 22.90 10.95 -16.61
C PRO A 214 23.94 10.23 -17.49
N GLU A 215 23.85 8.90 -17.60
CA GLU A 215 24.76 8.09 -18.42
C GLU A 215 24.52 8.32 -19.92
N LEU A 216 23.26 8.40 -20.35
CA LEU A 216 22.89 8.69 -21.73
C LEU A 216 23.40 10.06 -22.18
N ILE A 217 23.26 11.09 -21.34
CA ILE A 217 23.79 12.44 -21.58
C ILE A 217 25.32 12.41 -21.70
N THR A 218 25.99 11.69 -20.82
CA THR A 218 27.46 11.55 -20.83
C THR A 218 27.95 10.89 -22.13
N ARG A 219 27.28 9.83 -22.60
CA ARG A 219 27.66 9.14 -23.85
C ARG A 219 27.38 9.97 -25.10
N LEU A 220 26.24 10.67 -25.13
CA LEU A 220 25.91 11.55 -26.26
C LEU A 220 26.86 12.75 -26.35
N SER A 221 27.22 13.35 -25.22
CA SER A 221 28.15 14.48 -25.17
C SER A 221 29.59 14.10 -25.52
N ALA A 222 30.03 12.87 -25.22
CA ALA A 222 31.36 12.37 -25.61
C ALA A 222 31.56 12.25 -27.14
N GLY A 223 30.46 12.18 -27.91
CA GLY A 223 30.48 12.11 -29.38
C GLY A 223 30.29 13.45 -30.10
N MET A 224 30.07 14.56 -29.38
CA MET A 224 29.78 15.87 -29.98
C MET A 224 30.97 16.84 -29.86
N PRO A 225 31.31 17.61 -30.92
CA PRO A 225 32.28 18.69 -30.82
C PRO A 225 31.78 19.81 -29.88
N PRO A 226 32.68 20.64 -29.31
CA PRO A 226 32.32 21.70 -28.38
C PRO A 226 31.30 22.68 -28.99
N GLN A 227 30.28 23.04 -28.21
CA GLN A 227 29.10 23.79 -28.64
C GLN A 227 29.43 25.26 -28.96
N ASP A 228 29.00 25.73 -30.12
CA ASP A 228 28.95 27.14 -30.49
C ASP A 228 27.67 27.78 -29.90
N PRO A 229 27.73 28.91 -29.18
CA PRO A 229 26.56 29.54 -28.57
C PRO A 229 25.41 29.87 -29.54
N GLU A 230 25.67 30.05 -30.83
CA GLU A 230 24.60 30.24 -31.85
C GLU A 230 23.78 28.96 -32.13
N GLN A 231 24.36 27.77 -31.93
CA GLN A 231 23.68 26.48 -32.16
C GLN A 231 22.85 26.01 -30.96
N ALA A 232 22.99 26.65 -29.79
CA ALA A 232 22.30 26.24 -28.56
C ALA A 232 20.77 26.30 -28.68
N GLU A 233 20.24 27.32 -29.39
CA GLU A 233 18.79 27.50 -29.55
C GLU A 233 18.19 26.53 -30.59
N GLU A 234 18.96 26.20 -31.63
CA GLU A 234 18.59 25.19 -32.63
C GLU A 234 18.64 23.77 -32.02
N ASN A 235 19.65 23.48 -31.20
CA ASN A 235 19.75 22.25 -30.43
C ASN A 235 18.59 22.12 -29.43
N ALA A 236 18.19 23.20 -28.75
CA ALA A 236 17.03 23.19 -27.86
C ALA A 236 15.71 22.92 -28.61
N ARG A 237 15.56 23.40 -29.84
CA ARG A 237 14.40 23.07 -30.70
C ARG A 237 14.42 21.63 -31.18
N LEU A 238 15.58 21.12 -31.60
CA LEU A 238 15.77 19.71 -31.97
C LEU A 238 15.45 18.79 -30.79
N LEU A 239 15.92 19.10 -29.59
CA LEU A 239 15.63 18.35 -28.35
C LEU A 239 14.13 18.31 -28.04
N ARG A 240 13.39 19.39 -28.27
CA ARG A 240 11.92 19.39 -28.13
C ARG A 240 11.21 18.55 -29.18
N MET A 241 11.72 18.53 -30.42
CA MET A 241 11.16 17.70 -31.49
C MET A 241 11.36 16.20 -31.25
N VAL A 242 12.51 15.80 -30.69
CA VAL A 242 12.82 14.38 -30.45
C VAL A 242 12.27 13.86 -29.12
N HIS A 243 11.83 14.73 -28.20
CA HIS A 243 11.35 14.34 -26.87
C HIS A 243 10.22 13.28 -26.90
N SER A 244 9.28 13.40 -27.84
CA SER A 244 8.16 12.46 -28.00
C SER A 244 8.43 11.34 -29.01
N MET A 245 9.62 11.32 -29.62
CA MET A 245 10.02 10.28 -30.57
C MET A 245 10.36 8.99 -29.81
N PRO A 246 10.00 7.80 -30.32
CA PRO A 246 10.49 6.54 -29.78
C PRO A 246 12.02 6.48 -29.81
N MET A 247 12.64 5.91 -28.78
CA MET A 247 14.11 5.81 -28.70
C MET A 247 14.70 5.03 -29.88
N SER A 248 14.02 3.98 -30.35
CA SER A 248 14.39 3.21 -31.55
C SER A 248 14.52 4.10 -32.80
N GLN A 249 13.59 5.02 -33.00
CA GLN A 249 13.59 5.97 -34.11
C GLN A 249 14.66 7.07 -33.94
N PHE A 250 14.89 7.53 -32.71
CA PHE A 250 15.92 8.53 -32.41
C PHE A 250 17.34 8.03 -32.71
N LEU A 251 17.62 6.75 -32.43
CA LEU A 251 18.89 6.14 -32.81
C LEU A 251 19.11 6.10 -34.33
N ALA A 252 18.06 5.73 -35.08
CA ALA A 252 18.11 5.73 -36.54
C ALA A 252 18.28 7.15 -37.12
N PHE A 253 17.72 8.15 -36.45
CA PHE A 253 17.73 9.55 -36.88
C PHE A 253 19.08 10.25 -36.64
N THR A 254 19.73 10.00 -35.52
CA THR A 254 20.92 10.76 -35.12
C THR A 254 22.21 10.27 -35.78
N GLY A 255 22.27 9.03 -36.27
CA GLY A 255 23.48 8.45 -36.86
C GLY A 255 24.68 8.41 -35.90
N VAL A 256 24.44 8.66 -34.61
CA VAL A 256 25.44 8.69 -33.53
C VAL A 256 25.74 7.26 -33.09
N ALA A 257 26.94 7.04 -32.56
CA ALA A 257 27.51 5.76 -32.13
C ALA A 257 26.78 5.04 -30.96
N LEU A 258 25.47 5.20 -30.82
CA LEU A 258 24.62 4.45 -29.90
C LEU A 258 23.88 3.37 -30.70
N THR A 259 24.37 2.13 -30.59
CA THR A 259 23.71 0.96 -31.18
C THR A 259 22.63 0.44 -30.22
N ALA A 260 21.75 -0.43 -30.72
CA ALA A 260 20.79 -1.14 -29.88
C ALA A 260 21.47 -1.88 -28.71
N GLU A 261 22.66 -2.42 -28.93
CA GLU A 261 23.49 -3.06 -27.89
C GLU A 261 23.88 -2.09 -26.76
N HIS A 262 24.13 -0.82 -27.07
CA HIS A 262 24.41 0.18 -26.05
C HIS A 262 23.18 0.52 -25.20
N LEU A 263 21.97 0.50 -25.80
CA LEU A 263 20.72 0.65 -25.04
C LEU A 263 20.50 -0.56 -24.14
N ASP A 264 20.76 -1.77 -24.61
CA ASP A 264 20.58 -2.98 -23.80
C ASP A 264 21.53 -3.01 -22.59
N VAL A 265 22.75 -2.48 -22.74
CA VAL A 265 23.67 -2.26 -21.60
C VAL A 265 23.10 -1.24 -20.61
N LEU A 266 22.49 -0.14 -21.08
CA LEU A 266 21.84 0.84 -20.20
C LEU A 266 20.61 0.26 -19.49
N LEU A 267 19.82 -0.54 -20.20
CA LEU A 267 18.66 -1.24 -19.64
C LEU A 267 19.09 -2.28 -18.59
N SER A 268 20.24 -2.94 -18.78
CA SER A 268 20.79 -3.89 -17.80
C SER A 268 21.21 -3.25 -16.47
N LEU A 269 21.45 -1.93 -16.43
CA LEU A 269 21.72 -1.20 -15.18
C LEU A 269 20.46 -1.02 -14.31
N VAL A 270 19.28 -1.24 -14.88
CA VAL A 270 17.97 -1.02 -14.24
C VAL A 270 17.18 -2.32 -14.13
N ALA A 271 17.60 -3.38 -14.81
CA ALA A 271 16.99 -4.69 -14.68
C ALA A 271 17.09 -5.15 -13.20
N PRO A 272 15.98 -5.58 -12.59
CA PRO A 272 16.03 -6.14 -11.24
C PRO A 272 17.01 -7.33 -11.29
N SER A 273 17.89 -7.40 -10.30
CA SER A 273 18.71 -8.59 -10.10
C SER A 273 17.75 -9.74 -9.86
N GLU A 274 17.67 -10.67 -10.81
CA GLU A 274 17.09 -11.99 -10.57
C GLU A 274 17.90 -12.61 -9.43
N THR A 275 17.36 -12.50 -8.22
CA THR A 275 17.87 -13.16 -7.03
C THR A 275 16.69 -13.88 -6.41
N ASP A 276 16.81 -15.22 -6.40
CA ASP A 276 15.89 -16.25 -5.90
C ASP A 276 15.17 -15.91 -4.57
#